data_AF-A0A7C9QV82-F1
#
_entry.id   AF-A0A7C9QV82-F1
#
_cell.length_a   1.000
_cell.length_b   1.000
_cell.length_c   1.000
_cell.angle_alpha   90.00
_cell.angle_beta   90.00
_cell.angle_gamma   90.00
#
_symmetry.space_group_name_H-M   'P 1'
#
loop_
_entity.id
_entity.type
_entity.pdbx_description
1 polymer ?
#
loop_
_entity_poly.entity_id
_entity_poly.type
_entity_poly.pdbx_seq_one_letter_code
_entity_poly.pdbx_strand_id
1 'polypeptide(L)'
;MSDTSRRSPMAPTKLSPQDYRRAVGNHLKTYEGVVPRIYTDDDGIPTMGSGVALAAKNQDKIFVLRDLNEIGAEISGDPAKPYRFTAEEAKLLNDTVGKLNDSQLTDRVRKSEAQKLIPPYKPGETTVDGNKFGFTLSDERIAKQAEAAWTVHRDRAIQTVRTQAKARGWSKDETNAYIKSLEGSQQEIALTSLAYNGVPTPKATGAMLDGDPVALRQEILYRSNPPEGGAKRKGYAERRKTEADLASGPLEDWTQQQREQLRQSEASPDAKRYRDTFPETFPQYGPPQDTGLSTLRPEPRPQDAVDQGEPSPQPEPQPAPEREQKQSEAPADPRVSAMTEMAAMPVANPGRSALLKPVEKLTEGEMMDMIASAQGDYRGWRSGDPLKAHTYEKVQDWHASIYGDQPQGNDGGKPIEPMPIRPIPEQPSPHTTPQGEDLWQATARLGGKLAAAAGMDGYAQTVQGLQRGLNMLNNANPLPARSAAYGPYTKLGPVDEDGQYGPQTDFALKHATARLGPAKVEDGLALGRFNTFARAAQSSGNAEGLENKTHAIFGPLLHKDDQAPKVEGGALQMALNGFGQNLKVDNWIGPKTTQAFADVLKEQDSDTLTRSLGRELGML
;
A
#
# COMPACT_ATOMS: atom_id res chain seq x y z
N MET A 1 -30.09 15.05 19.51
CA MET A 1 -29.49 15.93 18.50
C MET A 1 -28.13 16.33 19.02
N SER A 2 -27.10 15.57 18.69
CA SER A 2 -25.72 15.90 19.04
C SER A 2 -25.31 17.15 18.26
N ASP A 3 -24.83 18.13 19.01
CA ASP A 3 -24.36 19.41 18.52
C ASP A 3 -23.35 19.18 17.38
N THR A 4 -23.78 19.49 16.16
CA THR A 4 -22.92 19.50 14.96
C THR A 4 -22.07 20.76 15.06
N SER A 5 -21.18 20.82 16.06
CA SER A 5 -20.20 21.89 16.16
C SER A 5 -19.51 22.00 14.80
N ARG A 6 -19.64 23.16 14.16
CA ARG A 6 -19.23 23.40 12.78
C ARG A 6 -17.84 22.84 12.51
N ARG A 7 -17.81 21.70 11.83
CA ARG A 7 -16.60 21.10 11.27
C ARG A 7 -15.98 22.15 10.35
N SER A 8 -14.81 22.65 10.71
CA SER A 8 -14.15 23.76 9.99
C SER A 8 -12.78 23.29 9.53
N PRO A 9 -12.71 22.44 8.49
CA PRO A 9 -11.44 21.92 8.00
C PRO A 9 -10.54 23.06 7.52
N MET A 10 -9.23 22.84 7.56
CA MET A 10 -8.26 23.80 7.01
C MET A 10 -8.53 24.04 5.53
N ALA A 11 -8.67 25.30 5.14
CA ALA A 11 -8.84 25.70 3.74
C ALA A 11 -7.53 25.43 2.97
N PRO A 12 -7.56 24.64 1.89
CA PRO A 12 -6.35 24.36 1.12
C PRO A 12 -5.83 25.60 0.39
N THR A 13 -4.51 25.80 0.42
CA THR A 13 -3.82 26.87 -0.29
C THR A 13 -3.64 26.47 -1.75
N LYS A 14 -4.52 26.95 -2.63
CA LYS A 14 -4.50 26.64 -4.07
C LYS A 14 -3.29 27.24 -4.76
N LEU A 15 -2.67 26.46 -5.65
CA LEU A 15 -1.63 26.89 -6.56
C LEU A 15 -2.18 26.91 -7.99
N SER A 16 -1.61 27.74 -8.86
CA SER A 16 -1.86 27.60 -10.31
C SER A 16 -1.35 26.23 -10.78
N PRO A 17 -1.88 25.65 -11.88
CA PRO A 17 -1.37 24.37 -12.39
C PRO A 17 0.13 24.37 -12.71
N GLN A 18 0.68 25.53 -13.10
CA GLN A 18 2.12 25.69 -13.34
C GLN A 18 2.90 25.74 -12.02
N ASP A 19 2.42 26.50 -11.03
CA ASP A 19 3.05 26.60 -9.72
C ASP A 19 3.00 25.28 -8.95
N TYR A 20 1.89 24.55 -9.05
CA TYR A 20 1.76 23.21 -8.48
C TYR A 20 2.81 22.26 -9.06
N ARG A 21 2.89 22.13 -10.39
CA ARG A 21 3.88 21.26 -11.05
C ARG A 21 5.31 21.65 -10.70
N ARG A 22 5.60 22.95 -10.65
CA ARG A 22 6.90 23.47 -10.23
C ARG A 22 7.20 23.16 -8.77
N ALA A 23 6.23 23.34 -7.87
CA ALA A 23 6.40 23.05 -6.45
C ALA A 23 6.63 21.54 -6.20
N VAL A 24 5.85 20.67 -6.84
CA VAL A 24 6.05 19.20 -6.80
C VAL A 24 7.42 18.84 -7.35
N GLY A 25 7.78 19.34 -8.53
CA GLY A 25 9.08 19.06 -9.16
C GLY A 25 10.26 19.51 -8.31
N ASN A 26 10.20 20.73 -7.74
CA ASN A 26 11.23 21.24 -6.82
C ASN A 26 11.30 20.43 -5.54
N HIS A 27 10.16 20.05 -4.96
CA HIS A 27 10.11 19.26 -3.74
C HIS A 27 10.76 17.88 -3.95
N LEU A 28 10.38 17.19 -5.03
CA LEU A 28 10.96 15.89 -5.39
C LEU A 28 12.44 16.01 -5.74
N LYS A 29 12.84 17.05 -6.49
CA LYS A 29 14.25 17.33 -6.80
C LYS A 29 15.10 17.54 -5.55
N THR A 30 14.55 18.24 -4.56
CA THR A 30 15.24 18.56 -3.30
C THR A 30 15.37 17.33 -2.41
N TYR A 31 14.31 16.53 -2.26
CA TYR A 31 14.24 15.50 -1.21
C TYR A 31 14.33 14.05 -1.68
N GLU A 32 13.99 13.75 -2.92
CA GLU A 32 14.13 12.39 -3.47
C GLU A 32 15.45 12.20 -4.22
N GLY A 33 16.15 13.30 -4.53
CA GLY A 33 17.36 13.26 -5.34
C GLY A 33 17.00 12.99 -6.80
N VAL A 34 16.82 14.07 -7.55
CA VAL A 34 16.67 13.98 -9.00
C VAL A 34 18.03 13.88 -9.64
N VAL A 35 18.28 12.77 -10.34
CA VAL A 35 19.55 12.50 -11.00
C VAL A 35 19.35 12.53 -12.52
N PRO A 36 19.95 13.50 -13.23
CA PRO A 36 19.73 13.63 -14.67
C PRO A 36 20.55 12.62 -15.49
N ARG A 37 21.00 11.53 -14.88
CA ARG A 37 21.79 10.44 -15.47
C ARG A 37 21.41 9.11 -14.83
N ILE A 38 21.93 8.02 -15.38
CA ILE A 38 21.92 6.72 -14.71
C ILE A 38 22.98 6.74 -13.60
N TYR A 39 22.60 6.26 -12.42
CA TYR A 39 23.43 6.05 -11.24
C TYR A 39 23.07 4.70 -10.62
N THR A 40 23.77 4.28 -9.57
CA THR A 40 23.33 3.15 -8.74
C THR A 40 22.79 3.64 -7.41
N ASP A 41 21.67 3.09 -6.96
CA ASP A 41 21.09 3.45 -5.66
C ASP A 41 21.86 2.85 -4.46
N ASP A 42 21.25 2.96 -3.28
CA ASP A 42 21.78 2.42 -2.01
C ASP A 42 21.88 0.89 -2.01
N ASP A 43 21.32 0.18 -2.99
CA ASP A 43 21.44 -1.27 -3.14
C ASP A 43 22.36 -1.67 -4.30
N GLY A 44 22.91 -0.68 -5.02
CA GLY A 44 23.75 -0.90 -6.19
C GLY A 44 22.95 -1.13 -7.48
N ILE A 45 21.63 -0.97 -7.44
CA ILE A 45 20.74 -1.17 -8.59
C ILE A 45 20.88 0.04 -9.53
N PRO A 46 21.07 -0.17 -10.84
CA PRO A 46 21.07 0.93 -11.80
C PRO A 46 19.70 1.62 -11.81
N THR A 47 19.69 2.92 -11.62
CA THR A 47 18.53 3.77 -11.38
C THR A 47 18.71 5.12 -12.08
N MET A 48 17.64 5.81 -12.45
CA MET A 48 17.72 7.14 -13.08
C MET A 48 16.60 8.09 -12.65
N GLY A 49 16.79 9.38 -12.92
CA GLY A 49 15.74 10.39 -12.78
C GLY A 49 15.27 10.53 -11.34
N SER A 50 13.98 10.32 -11.11
CA SER A 50 13.34 10.38 -9.78
C SER A 50 13.33 9.02 -9.06
N GLY A 51 14.35 8.19 -9.26
CA GLY A 51 14.44 6.85 -8.63
C GLY A 51 13.85 5.71 -9.47
N VAL A 52 13.79 5.86 -10.80
CA VAL A 52 13.31 4.80 -11.71
C VAL A 52 14.36 3.69 -11.81
N ALA A 53 14.10 2.55 -11.18
CA ALA A 53 14.96 1.37 -11.27
C ALA A 53 14.99 0.81 -12.71
N LEU A 54 16.19 0.45 -13.16
CA LEU A 54 16.45 -0.12 -14.49
C LEU A 54 16.55 -1.64 -14.46
N ALA A 55 16.69 -2.23 -13.28
CA ALA A 55 16.67 -3.67 -13.07
C ALA A 55 15.72 -4.02 -11.91
N ALA A 56 15.08 -5.18 -12.02
CA ALA A 56 14.19 -5.73 -11.00
C ALA A 56 14.51 -7.21 -10.79
N LYS A 57 14.19 -7.76 -9.62
CA LYS A 57 14.35 -9.19 -9.38
C LYS A 57 13.29 -9.97 -10.16
N ASN A 58 13.68 -11.07 -10.78
CA ASN A 58 12.74 -12.03 -11.35
C ASN A 58 12.27 -13.02 -10.27
N GLN A 59 11.49 -14.03 -10.68
CA GLN A 59 10.97 -15.08 -9.80
C GLN A 59 12.08 -15.85 -9.05
N ASP A 60 13.27 -15.96 -9.65
CA ASP A 60 14.45 -16.62 -9.05
C ASP A 60 15.25 -15.69 -8.11
N LYS A 61 14.72 -14.50 -7.83
CA LYS A 61 15.38 -13.42 -7.06
C LYS A 61 16.68 -12.91 -7.68
N ILE A 62 16.88 -13.16 -8.98
CA ILE A 62 18.01 -12.68 -9.77
C ILE A 62 17.60 -11.34 -10.38
N PHE A 63 18.46 -10.32 -10.28
CA PHE A 63 18.22 -9.05 -10.95
C PHE A 63 18.27 -9.22 -12.46
N VAL A 64 17.24 -8.76 -13.15
CA VAL A 64 17.14 -8.73 -14.60
C VAL A 64 17.00 -7.27 -15.03
N LEU A 65 17.84 -6.86 -15.97
CA LEU A 65 17.74 -5.54 -16.58
C LEU A 65 16.44 -5.46 -17.40
N ARG A 66 15.72 -4.34 -17.28
CA ARG A 66 14.57 -4.05 -18.14
C ARG A 66 14.99 -4.00 -19.61
N ASP A 67 14.02 -4.16 -20.50
CA ASP A 67 14.29 -4.05 -21.94
C ASP A 67 14.93 -2.69 -22.27
N LEU A 68 16.00 -2.72 -23.06
CA LEU A 68 16.77 -1.50 -23.36
C LEU A 68 15.96 -0.49 -24.19
N ASN A 69 15.00 -0.93 -25.01
CA ASN A 69 14.12 -0.01 -25.73
C ASN A 69 13.11 0.64 -24.78
N GLU A 70 12.60 -0.08 -23.79
CA GLU A 70 11.76 0.51 -22.75
C GLU A 70 12.52 1.56 -21.93
N ILE A 71 13.75 1.24 -21.50
CA ILE A 71 14.61 2.21 -20.81
C ILE A 71 14.89 3.40 -21.74
N GLY A 72 15.17 3.15 -23.02
CA GLY A 72 15.41 4.20 -24.01
C GLY A 72 14.19 5.10 -24.26
N ALA A 73 12.99 4.53 -24.29
CA ALA A 73 11.73 5.26 -24.39
C ALA A 73 11.50 6.11 -23.15
N GLU A 74 11.84 5.60 -21.98
CA GLU A 74 11.75 6.32 -20.71
C GLU A 74 12.73 7.51 -20.63
N ILE A 75 13.93 7.36 -21.20
CA ILE A 75 14.92 8.45 -21.31
C ILE A 75 14.45 9.56 -22.26
N SER A 76 14.01 9.18 -23.46
CA SER A 76 13.57 10.12 -24.50
C SER A 76 12.20 10.74 -24.21
N GLY A 77 11.36 10.03 -23.46
CA GLY A 77 9.94 10.35 -23.30
C GLY A 77 9.09 10.04 -24.55
N ASP A 78 9.65 9.36 -25.55
CA ASP A 78 8.99 9.01 -26.81
C ASP A 78 9.23 7.53 -27.16
N PRO A 79 8.23 6.65 -26.98
CA PRO A 79 8.34 5.23 -27.33
C PRO A 79 8.63 4.97 -28.82
N ALA A 80 8.28 5.91 -29.72
CA ALA A 80 8.58 5.79 -31.14
C ALA A 80 10.04 6.17 -31.47
N LYS A 81 10.73 6.87 -30.56
CA LYS A 81 12.11 7.34 -30.72
C LYS A 81 12.93 7.11 -29.43
N PRO A 82 13.06 5.85 -28.98
CA PRO A 82 13.82 5.55 -27.77
C PRO A 82 15.28 5.96 -27.92
N TYR A 83 15.88 6.40 -26.82
CA TYR A 83 17.33 6.53 -26.72
C TYR A 83 17.98 5.19 -27.04
N ARG A 84 18.94 5.18 -27.97
CA ARG A 84 19.65 3.97 -28.38
C ARG A 84 20.97 3.89 -27.64
N PHE A 85 21.05 2.94 -26.72
CA PHE A 85 22.29 2.62 -26.03
C PHE A 85 23.36 2.18 -27.02
N THR A 86 24.60 2.65 -26.82
CA THR A 86 25.74 2.05 -27.53
C THR A 86 25.99 0.64 -27.01
N ALA A 87 26.80 -0.15 -27.74
CA ALA A 87 27.18 -1.49 -27.28
C ALA A 87 27.91 -1.44 -25.92
N GLU A 88 28.74 -0.42 -25.70
CA GLU A 88 29.47 -0.18 -24.46
C GLU A 88 28.55 0.18 -23.30
N GLU A 89 27.55 1.03 -23.52
CA GLU A 89 26.57 1.42 -22.50
C GLU A 89 25.67 0.25 -22.10
N ALA A 90 25.17 -0.49 -23.10
CA ALA A 90 24.39 -1.71 -22.87
C ALA A 90 25.21 -2.74 -22.10
N LYS A 91 26.49 -2.92 -22.45
CA LYS A 91 27.40 -3.80 -21.72
C LYS A 91 27.61 -3.32 -20.29
N LEU A 92 27.79 -2.01 -20.05
CA LEU A 92 27.98 -1.45 -18.72
C LEU A 92 26.76 -1.72 -17.80
N LEU A 93 25.54 -1.55 -18.31
CA LEU A 93 24.32 -1.88 -17.57
C LEU A 93 24.24 -3.37 -17.24
N ASN A 94 24.49 -4.25 -18.22
CA ASN A 94 24.48 -5.69 -18.02
C ASN A 94 25.56 -6.16 -17.03
N ASP A 95 26.79 -5.61 -17.13
CA ASP A 95 27.87 -5.92 -16.21
C ASP A 95 27.52 -5.48 -14.78
N THR A 96 26.88 -4.31 -14.62
CA THR A 96 26.42 -3.80 -13.32
C THR A 96 25.41 -4.73 -12.69
N VAL A 97 24.39 -5.15 -13.46
CA VAL A 97 23.40 -6.14 -13.00
C VAL A 97 24.05 -7.50 -12.73
N GLY A 98 25.02 -7.91 -13.56
CA GLY A 98 25.81 -9.12 -13.36
C GLY A 98 26.54 -9.15 -12.02
N LYS A 99 27.10 -8.03 -11.56
CA LYS A 99 27.71 -7.91 -10.23
C LYS A 99 26.70 -8.08 -9.10
N LEU A 100 25.46 -7.63 -9.28
CA LEU A 100 24.38 -7.85 -8.30
C LEU A 100 23.95 -9.32 -8.20
N ASN A 101 24.25 -10.13 -9.21
CA ASN A 101 23.87 -11.55 -9.28
C ASN A 101 25.03 -12.52 -9.01
N ASP A 102 26.23 -12.02 -8.73
CA ASP A 102 27.42 -12.85 -8.56
C ASP A 102 27.31 -13.70 -7.29
N SER A 103 27.10 -15.01 -7.46
CA SER A 103 26.93 -15.97 -6.36
C SER A 103 28.16 -16.11 -5.46
N GLN A 104 29.34 -15.69 -5.93
CA GLN A 104 30.59 -15.76 -5.18
C GLN A 104 30.80 -14.54 -4.26
N LEU A 105 30.00 -13.48 -4.41
CA LEU A 105 30.11 -12.25 -3.64
C LEU A 105 29.03 -12.17 -2.57
N THR A 106 29.37 -11.59 -1.42
CA THR A 106 28.36 -11.22 -0.40
C THR A 106 27.58 -9.99 -0.85
N ASP A 107 26.37 -9.79 -0.32
CA ASP A 107 25.50 -8.66 -0.73
C ASP A 107 26.18 -7.29 -0.62
N ARG A 108 26.96 -7.08 0.45
CA ARG A 108 27.75 -5.85 0.64
C ARG A 108 28.79 -5.67 -0.48
N VAL A 109 29.44 -6.74 -0.90
CA VAL A 109 30.46 -6.71 -1.96
C VAL A 109 29.80 -6.57 -3.32
N ARG A 110 28.70 -7.27 -3.60
CA ARG A 110 27.90 -7.12 -4.84
C ARG A 110 27.52 -5.66 -5.07
N LYS A 111 26.93 -5.02 -4.06
CA LYS A 111 26.60 -3.60 -4.06
C LYS A 111 27.83 -2.76 -4.37
N SER A 112 28.93 -2.96 -3.63
CA SER A 112 30.15 -2.17 -3.80
C SER A 112 30.77 -2.34 -5.19
N GLU A 113 30.73 -3.53 -5.78
CA GLU A 113 31.25 -3.80 -7.12
C GLU A 113 30.37 -3.19 -8.21
N ALA A 114 29.04 -3.27 -8.06
CA ALA A 114 28.11 -2.60 -8.96
C ALA A 114 28.32 -1.06 -8.95
N GLN A 115 28.47 -0.48 -7.75
CA GLN A 115 28.75 0.94 -7.54
C GLN A 115 30.11 1.41 -8.11
N LYS A 116 31.07 0.51 -8.36
CA LYS A 116 32.32 0.85 -9.05
C LYS A 116 32.12 1.02 -10.56
N LEU A 117 31.19 0.27 -11.14
CA LEU A 117 30.89 0.31 -12.58
C LEU A 117 30.08 1.55 -12.93
N ILE A 118 28.97 1.76 -12.21
CA ILE A 118 28.14 2.95 -12.31
C ILE A 118 28.12 3.62 -10.93
N PRO A 119 28.78 4.78 -10.76
CA PRO A 119 28.87 5.41 -9.46
C PRO A 119 27.52 5.88 -8.92
N PRO A 120 27.29 5.78 -7.59
CA PRO A 120 26.10 6.34 -6.96
C PRO A 120 26.05 7.85 -7.15
N TYR A 121 24.84 8.41 -7.06
CA TYR A 121 24.69 9.85 -7.09
C TYR A 121 24.95 10.43 -5.70
N LYS A 122 25.82 11.42 -5.66
CA LYS A 122 26.07 12.23 -4.46
C LYS A 122 25.79 13.68 -4.79
N PRO A 123 24.73 14.29 -4.19
CA PRO A 123 24.44 15.70 -4.37
C PRO A 123 25.68 16.55 -4.05
N GLY A 124 26.03 17.48 -4.94
CA GLY A 124 27.17 18.40 -4.75
C GLY A 124 28.57 17.84 -5.03
N GLU A 125 28.77 16.52 -5.09
CA GLU A 125 30.06 15.89 -5.42
C GLU A 125 30.15 15.41 -6.88
N THR A 126 29.01 15.18 -7.53
CA THR A 126 28.97 14.53 -8.86
C THR A 126 29.00 15.59 -9.97
N THR A 127 30.08 15.67 -10.75
CA THR A 127 30.15 16.49 -11.98
C THR A 127 29.47 15.79 -13.16
N VAL A 128 29.20 16.54 -14.25
CA VAL A 128 28.71 15.99 -15.53
C VAL A 128 29.66 14.89 -16.05
N ASP A 129 30.95 14.98 -15.75
CA ASP A 129 31.98 14.00 -16.12
C ASP A 129 31.79 12.62 -15.46
N GLY A 130 30.96 12.52 -14.41
CA GLY A 130 30.56 11.27 -13.79
C GLY A 130 29.51 10.48 -14.59
N ASN A 131 28.96 11.07 -15.66
CA ASN A 131 27.98 10.40 -16.51
C ASN A 131 28.67 9.44 -17.48
N LYS A 132 28.33 8.15 -17.37
CA LYS A 132 28.84 7.09 -18.25
C LYS A 132 27.99 6.87 -19.49
N PHE A 133 26.94 7.68 -19.68
CA PHE A 133 25.96 7.55 -20.74
C PHE A 133 25.85 8.84 -21.55
N GLY A 134 25.63 8.71 -22.86
CA GLY A 134 25.57 9.79 -23.84
C GLY A 134 24.30 10.65 -23.79
N PHE A 135 23.57 10.66 -22.67
CA PHE A 135 22.36 11.46 -22.49
C PHE A 135 22.34 12.17 -21.14
N THR A 136 21.52 13.20 -21.04
CA THR A 136 21.15 13.83 -19.77
C THR A 136 19.63 14.01 -19.78
N LEU A 137 18.95 13.55 -18.74
CA LEU A 137 17.50 13.72 -18.64
C LEU A 137 17.18 15.22 -18.51
N SER A 138 16.22 15.70 -19.30
CA SER A 138 15.71 17.06 -19.13
C SER A 138 14.94 17.18 -17.81
N ASP A 139 14.93 18.37 -17.21
CA ASP A 139 14.09 18.63 -16.03
C ASP A 139 12.60 18.29 -16.31
N GLU A 140 12.13 18.48 -17.55
CA GLU A 140 10.77 18.09 -17.96
C GLU A 140 10.56 16.58 -17.91
N ARG A 141 11.51 15.77 -18.42
CA ARG A 141 11.40 14.31 -18.39
C ARG A 141 11.41 13.79 -16.97
N ILE A 142 12.30 14.33 -16.13
CA ILE A 142 12.36 13.96 -14.73
C ILE A 142 11.07 14.36 -14.01
N ALA A 143 10.53 15.55 -14.28
CA ALA A 143 9.23 15.96 -13.74
C ALA A 143 8.10 14.98 -14.14
N LYS A 144 8.08 14.50 -15.39
CA LYS A 144 7.11 13.49 -15.87
C LYS A 144 7.27 12.14 -15.17
N GLN A 145 8.51 11.67 -14.96
CA GLN A 145 8.79 10.46 -14.17
C GLN A 145 8.27 10.61 -12.73
N ALA A 146 8.56 11.76 -12.14
CA ALA A 146 8.17 12.10 -10.80
C ALA A 146 6.64 12.18 -10.68
N GLU A 147 5.95 12.74 -11.66
CA GLU A 147 4.47 12.84 -11.73
C GLU A 147 3.78 11.45 -11.76
N ALA A 148 4.34 10.49 -12.48
CA ALA A 148 3.83 9.12 -12.51
C ALA A 148 3.90 8.45 -11.13
N ALA A 149 5.04 8.56 -10.45
CA ALA A 149 5.19 8.08 -9.07
C ALA A 149 4.28 8.86 -8.11
N TRP A 150 4.22 10.18 -8.27
CA TRP A 150 3.43 11.09 -7.45
C TRP A 150 1.95 10.73 -7.44
N THR A 151 1.39 10.32 -8.58
CA THR A 151 -0.03 9.93 -8.70
C THR A 151 -0.37 8.76 -7.77
N VAL A 152 0.47 7.74 -7.71
CA VAL A 152 0.26 6.57 -6.84
C VAL A 152 0.26 6.98 -5.36
N HIS A 153 1.16 7.88 -4.97
CA HIS A 153 1.26 8.35 -3.59
C HIS A 153 0.15 9.35 -3.22
N ARG A 154 -0.32 10.13 -4.19
CA ARG A 154 -1.46 11.03 -4.06
C ARG A 154 -2.72 10.23 -3.71
N ASP A 155 -2.95 9.11 -4.39
CA ASP A 155 -4.10 8.24 -4.10
C ASP A 155 -4.07 7.68 -2.67
N ARG A 156 -2.88 7.29 -2.18
CA ARG A 156 -2.70 6.87 -0.77
C ARG A 156 -2.98 7.99 0.23
N ALA A 157 -2.51 9.20 -0.06
CA ALA A 157 -2.79 10.37 0.76
C ALA A 157 -4.29 10.68 0.80
N ILE A 158 -4.97 10.66 -0.36
CA ILE A 158 -6.42 10.86 -0.48
C ILE A 158 -7.19 9.77 0.28
N GLN A 159 -6.75 8.52 0.21
CA GLN A 159 -7.38 7.43 0.96
C GLN A 159 -7.29 7.66 2.48
N THR A 160 -6.16 8.19 2.96
CA THR A 160 -6.00 8.59 4.37
C THR A 160 -6.99 9.70 4.74
N VAL A 161 -7.19 10.69 3.87
CA VAL A 161 -8.22 11.74 4.05
C VAL A 161 -9.61 11.13 4.17
N ARG A 162 -9.99 10.19 3.29
CA ARG A 162 -11.29 9.50 3.35
C ARG A 162 -11.48 8.77 4.67
N THR A 163 -10.49 8.01 5.10
CA THR A 163 -10.53 7.24 6.35
C THR A 163 -10.68 8.16 7.55
N GLN A 164 -9.91 9.26 7.61
CA GLN A 164 -9.97 10.20 8.72
C GLN A 164 -11.23 11.06 8.74
N ALA A 165 -11.77 11.41 7.57
CA ALA A 165 -13.05 12.12 7.45
C ALA A 165 -14.22 11.24 7.89
N LYS A 166 -14.24 9.97 7.44
CA LYS A 166 -15.23 8.97 7.88
C LYS A 166 -15.19 8.76 9.39
N ALA A 167 -13.99 8.66 9.98
CA ALA A 167 -13.81 8.53 11.43
C ALA A 167 -14.36 9.74 12.22
N ARG A 168 -14.44 10.92 11.59
CA ARG A 168 -15.03 12.16 12.14
C ARG A 168 -16.52 12.31 11.81
N GLY A 169 -17.12 11.28 11.22
CA GLY A 169 -18.53 11.26 10.82
C GLY A 169 -18.86 12.18 9.65
N TRP A 170 -17.88 12.52 8.80
CA TRP A 170 -18.15 13.24 7.55
C TRP A 170 -18.93 12.34 6.59
N SER A 171 -19.87 12.92 5.88
CA SER A 171 -20.54 12.27 4.76
C SER A 171 -19.58 12.06 3.59
N LYS A 172 -19.97 11.16 2.68
CA LYS A 172 -19.22 10.92 1.43
C LYS A 172 -19.09 12.21 0.61
N ASP A 173 -20.14 13.03 0.56
CA ASP A 173 -20.17 14.25 -0.24
C ASP A 173 -19.29 15.35 0.36
N GLU A 174 -19.35 15.57 1.68
CA GLU A 174 -18.41 16.48 2.38
C GLU A 174 -16.96 16.06 2.15
N THR A 175 -16.69 14.74 2.27
CA THR A 175 -15.35 14.18 2.06
C THR A 175 -14.86 14.40 0.63
N ASN A 176 -15.71 14.11 -0.38
CA ASN A 176 -15.37 14.31 -1.78
C ASN A 176 -15.19 15.79 -2.14
N ALA A 177 -16.02 16.67 -1.58
CA ALA A 177 -15.90 18.12 -1.79
C ALA A 177 -14.56 18.64 -1.23
N TYR A 178 -14.15 18.16 -0.07
CA TYR A 178 -12.86 18.53 0.52
C TYR A 178 -11.66 17.91 -0.23
N ILE A 179 -11.75 16.66 -0.67
CA ILE A 179 -10.72 16.08 -1.55
C ILE A 179 -10.56 16.90 -2.82
N LYS A 180 -11.66 17.34 -3.43
CA LYS A 180 -11.65 18.23 -4.59
C LYS A 180 -11.02 19.60 -4.27
N SER A 181 -11.23 20.12 -3.06
CA SER A 181 -10.58 21.36 -2.64
C SER A 181 -9.07 21.17 -2.36
N LEU A 182 -8.58 19.96 -2.11
CA LEU A 182 -7.14 19.68 -2.00
C LEU A 182 -6.41 19.67 -3.34
N GLU A 183 -7.08 19.40 -4.47
CA GLU A 183 -6.39 19.25 -5.77
C GLU A 183 -5.61 20.50 -6.18
N GLY A 184 -4.32 20.37 -6.46
CA GLY A 184 -3.47 21.51 -6.81
C GLY A 184 -3.13 22.41 -5.61
N SER A 185 -3.20 21.92 -4.38
CA SER A 185 -2.89 22.70 -3.16
C SER A 185 -1.55 22.34 -2.53
N GLN A 186 -1.01 23.24 -1.70
CA GLN A 186 0.19 22.96 -0.89
C GLN A 186 -0.01 21.78 0.07
N GLN A 187 -1.21 21.64 0.64
CA GLN A 187 -1.57 20.56 1.56
C GLN A 187 -1.57 19.21 0.85
N GLU A 188 -2.05 19.15 -0.40
CA GLU A 188 -1.93 17.95 -1.21
C GLU A 188 -0.46 17.58 -1.44
N ILE A 189 0.41 18.56 -1.67
CA ILE A 189 1.85 18.30 -1.84
C ILE A 189 2.45 17.71 -0.58
N ALA A 190 2.18 18.31 0.58
CA ALA A 190 2.69 17.83 1.85
C ALA A 190 2.23 16.40 2.15
N LEU A 191 0.92 16.14 2.06
CA LEU A 191 0.35 14.81 2.32
C LEU A 191 0.85 13.76 1.34
N THR A 192 0.96 14.11 0.06
CA THR A 192 1.49 13.20 -0.95
C THR A 192 2.95 12.89 -0.71
N SER A 193 3.76 13.88 -0.30
CA SER A 193 5.16 13.66 0.07
C SER A 193 5.32 12.77 1.31
N LEU A 194 4.46 12.93 2.32
CA LEU A 194 4.43 12.05 3.49
C LEU A 194 4.13 10.60 3.08
N ALA A 195 3.12 10.41 2.22
CA ALA A 195 2.77 9.10 1.65
C ALA A 195 3.84 8.53 0.71
N TYR A 196 4.58 9.39 0.00
CA TYR A 196 5.72 9.02 -0.83
C TYR A 196 6.82 8.38 0.02
N ASN A 197 7.12 8.99 1.16
CA ASN A 197 8.11 8.47 2.11
C ASN A 197 7.59 7.28 2.95
N GLY A 198 6.40 6.76 2.67
CA GLY A 198 5.82 5.65 3.41
C GLY A 198 5.44 6.00 4.85
N VAL A 199 5.28 7.29 5.17
CA VAL A 199 4.96 7.73 6.53
C VAL A 199 3.45 7.79 6.71
N PRO A 200 2.89 7.00 7.64
CA PRO A 200 1.46 7.05 7.95
C PRO A 200 1.16 8.33 8.72
N THR A 201 0.21 9.14 8.21
CA THR A 201 -0.12 10.44 8.82
C THR A 201 -1.58 10.59 9.25
N PRO A 202 -2.22 9.59 9.88
CA PRO A 202 -3.64 9.69 10.24
C PRO A 202 -3.93 10.86 11.19
N LYS A 203 -3.01 11.15 12.13
CA LYS A 203 -3.16 12.27 13.07
C LYS A 203 -2.96 13.63 12.41
N ALA A 204 -1.97 13.76 11.52
CA ALA A 204 -1.75 15.00 10.77
C ALA A 204 -2.94 15.29 9.85
N THR A 205 -3.38 14.31 9.07
CA THR A 205 -4.59 14.41 8.24
C THR A 205 -5.82 14.71 9.09
N GLY A 206 -5.90 14.12 10.29
CA GLY A 206 -6.95 14.42 11.25
C GLY A 206 -6.97 15.88 11.69
N ALA A 207 -5.83 16.41 12.14
CA ALA A 207 -5.68 17.81 12.53
C ALA A 207 -6.04 18.78 11.38
N MET A 208 -5.68 18.42 10.14
CA MET A 208 -6.07 19.19 8.95
C MET A 208 -7.61 19.23 8.77
N LEU A 209 -8.30 18.10 8.95
CA LEU A 209 -9.76 18.03 8.90
C LEU A 209 -10.44 18.74 10.09
N ASP A 210 -9.75 18.84 11.22
CA ASP A 210 -10.21 19.50 12.43
C ASP A 210 -9.95 21.03 12.41
N GLY A 211 -9.24 21.55 11.40
CA GLY A 211 -8.92 22.98 11.31
C GLY A 211 -7.78 23.41 12.23
N ASP A 212 -6.91 22.48 12.65
CA ASP A 212 -5.84 22.72 13.62
C ASP A 212 -4.45 22.73 12.95
N PRO A 213 -3.97 23.89 12.47
CA PRO A 213 -2.66 24.00 11.84
C PRO A 213 -1.51 23.74 12.81
N VAL A 214 -1.72 23.95 14.12
CA VAL A 214 -0.72 23.76 15.16
C VAL A 214 -0.46 22.27 15.35
N ALA A 215 -1.52 21.48 15.55
CA ALA A 215 -1.42 20.04 15.68
C ALA A 215 -0.93 19.38 14.38
N LEU A 216 -1.40 19.85 13.20
CA LEU A 216 -0.92 19.39 11.90
C LEU A 216 0.60 19.55 11.78
N ARG A 217 1.11 20.75 12.09
CA ARG A 217 2.53 21.07 12.04
C ARG A 217 3.35 20.19 13.00
N GLN A 218 2.89 20.02 14.24
CA GLN A 218 3.57 19.20 15.24
C GLN A 218 3.64 17.72 14.84
N GLU A 219 2.54 17.18 14.32
CA GLU A 219 2.48 15.79 13.88
C GLU A 219 3.49 15.54 12.76
N ILE A 220 3.58 16.45 11.78
CA ILE A 220 4.56 16.34 10.69
C ILE A 220 5.99 16.51 11.21
N LEU A 221 6.28 17.56 12.01
CA LEU A 221 7.65 17.83 12.46
C LEU A 221 8.22 16.77 13.38
N TYR A 222 7.46 16.37 14.41
CA TYR A 222 8.02 15.68 15.56
C TYR A 222 7.56 14.22 15.69
N ARG A 223 6.41 13.87 15.10
CA ARG A 223 5.78 12.55 15.29
C ARG A 223 5.79 11.67 14.04
N SER A 224 5.95 12.27 12.87
CA SER A 224 6.03 11.56 11.60
C SER A 224 7.39 10.90 11.34
N ASN A 225 8.41 11.22 12.15
CA ASN A 225 9.74 10.61 12.08
C ASN A 225 10.51 10.75 13.42
N PRO A 226 10.22 9.93 14.44
CA PRO A 226 10.88 10.07 15.75
C PRO A 226 12.39 9.76 15.65
N PRO A 227 13.24 10.40 16.47
CA PRO A 227 14.71 10.22 16.45
C PRO A 227 15.18 8.75 16.52
N GLU A 228 14.37 7.92 17.16
CA GLU A 228 14.65 6.52 17.48
C GLU A 228 14.41 5.58 16.28
N GLY A 229 13.68 6.03 15.25
CA GLY A 229 13.26 5.23 14.08
C GLY A 229 14.16 5.31 12.84
N GLY A 230 15.39 5.83 12.97
CA GLY A 230 16.33 5.99 11.84
C GLY A 230 16.62 7.43 11.43
N ALA A 231 16.16 8.42 12.21
CA ALA A 231 16.29 9.84 11.89
C ALA A 231 17.72 10.42 12.00
N LYS A 232 18.80 9.64 12.11
CA LYS A 232 20.17 10.19 12.09
C LYS A 232 20.56 10.85 10.74
N ARG A 233 19.68 10.86 9.73
CA ARG A 233 19.93 11.48 8.42
C ARG A 233 19.32 12.90 8.38
N LYS A 234 20.19 13.93 8.39
CA LYS A 234 19.86 15.36 8.28
C LYS A 234 18.77 15.68 7.24
N GLY A 235 18.82 15.02 6.07
CA GLY A 235 17.86 15.26 4.98
C GLY A 235 16.39 15.01 5.34
N TYR A 236 16.09 14.15 6.31
CA TYR A 236 14.69 13.93 6.72
C TYR A 236 14.13 15.05 7.58
N ALA A 237 14.93 15.69 8.42
CA ALA A 237 14.46 16.79 9.28
C ALA A 237 14.08 18.01 8.42
N GLU A 238 14.92 18.39 7.46
CA GLU A 238 14.65 19.47 6.51
C GLU A 238 13.40 19.20 5.66
N ARG A 239 13.24 17.94 5.23
CA ARG A 239 12.04 17.49 4.53
C ARG A 239 10.78 17.65 5.38
N ARG A 240 10.77 17.16 6.63
CA ARG A 240 9.60 17.30 7.52
C ARG A 240 9.29 18.74 7.81
N LYS A 241 10.30 19.60 7.98
CA LYS A 241 10.09 21.03 8.10
C LYS A 241 9.38 21.60 6.88
N THR A 242 9.82 21.28 5.68
CA THR A 242 9.21 21.78 4.44
C THR A 242 7.81 21.26 4.22
N GLU A 243 7.55 19.98 4.48
CA GLU A 243 6.21 19.40 4.43
C GLU A 243 5.28 20.05 5.46
N ALA A 244 5.78 20.34 6.67
CA ALA A 244 5.01 21.02 7.70
C ALA A 244 4.70 22.47 7.28
N ASP A 245 5.66 23.19 6.69
CA ASP A 245 5.48 24.53 6.14
C ASP A 245 4.44 24.54 5.00
N LEU A 246 4.50 23.57 4.07
CA LEU A 246 3.51 23.39 3.00
C LEU A 246 2.11 23.07 3.54
N ALA A 247 2.01 22.20 4.55
CA ALA A 247 0.73 21.75 5.08
C ALA A 247 0.05 22.84 5.91
N SER A 248 0.84 23.55 6.73
CA SER A 248 0.33 24.46 7.75
C SER A 248 0.30 25.93 7.32
N GLY A 249 0.91 26.25 6.18
CA GLY A 249 1.09 27.61 5.70
C GLY A 249 2.14 28.39 6.52
N PRO A 250 2.42 29.64 6.10
CA PRO A 250 3.37 30.53 6.75
C PRO A 250 2.90 30.90 8.18
N LEU A 251 3.84 31.00 9.12
CA LEU A 251 3.54 31.29 10.54
C LEU A 251 3.11 32.75 10.76
N GLU A 252 3.40 33.63 9.80
CA GLU A 252 3.01 35.03 9.77
C GLU A 252 1.48 35.16 9.69
N ASP A 253 0.84 34.26 8.94
CA ASP A 253 -0.62 34.23 8.75
C ASP A 253 -1.35 33.63 9.96
N TRP A 254 -0.63 33.05 10.92
CA TRP A 254 -1.24 32.45 12.10
C TRP A 254 -1.75 33.51 13.07
N THR A 255 -2.79 33.15 13.83
CA THR A 255 -3.25 33.98 14.94
C THR A 255 -2.21 33.99 16.08
N GLN A 256 -2.27 35.00 16.95
CA GLN A 256 -1.41 35.04 18.14
C GLN A 256 -1.60 33.79 19.02
N GLN A 257 -2.83 33.30 19.14
CA GLN A 257 -3.14 32.08 19.90
C GLN A 257 -2.45 30.84 19.31
N GLN A 258 -2.53 30.65 17.99
CA GLN A 258 -1.87 29.52 17.33
C GLN A 258 -0.34 29.58 17.47
N ARG A 259 0.26 30.77 17.35
CA ARG A 259 1.69 30.96 17.59
C ARG A 259 2.09 30.65 19.04
N GLU A 260 1.25 31.02 20.00
CA GLU A 260 1.47 30.67 21.41
C GLU A 260 1.41 29.15 21.65
N GLN A 261 0.38 28.49 21.10
CA GLN A 261 0.23 27.04 21.18
C GLN A 261 1.40 26.31 20.54
N LEU A 262 1.90 26.79 19.40
CA LEU A 262 3.12 26.26 18.79
C LEU A 262 4.31 26.42 19.73
N ARG A 263 4.53 27.62 20.28
CA ARG A 263 5.65 27.87 21.20
C ARG A 263 5.60 26.95 22.43
N GLN A 264 4.42 26.75 23.01
CA GLN A 264 4.23 25.83 24.13
C GLN A 264 4.56 24.39 23.75
N SER A 265 4.16 23.97 22.55
CA SER A 265 4.47 22.62 22.06
C SER A 265 5.94 22.41 21.74
N GLU A 266 6.61 23.41 21.18
CA GLU A 266 8.05 23.38 20.91
C GLU A 266 8.88 23.42 22.19
N ALA A 267 8.29 23.88 23.30
CA ALA A 267 8.89 23.82 24.62
C ALA A 267 8.84 22.42 25.27
N SER A 268 8.10 21.47 24.69
CA SER A 268 8.02 20.10 25.18
C SER A 268 9.38 19.38 25.11
N PRO A 269 9.66 18.43 26.03
CA PRO A 269 10.93 17.68 26.02
C PRO A 269 11.23 16.99 24.69
N ASP A 270 10.22 16.41 24.03
CA ASP A 270 10.39 15.69 22.76
C ASP A 270 10.76 16.64 21.62
N ALA A 271 10.08 17.78 21.52
CA ALA A 271 10.38 18.78 20.49
C ALA A 271 11.78 19.39 20.69
N LYS A 272 12.17 19.67 21.94
CA LYS A 272 13.54 20.12 22.27
C LYS A 272 14.58 19.09 21.85
N ARG A 273 14.41 17.83 22.28
CA ARG A 273 15.31 16.72 21.91
C ARG A 273 15.44 16.57 20.39
N TYR A 274 14.33 16.69 19.66
CA TYR A 274 14.33 16.64 18.20
C TYR A 274 15.14 17.79 17.58
N ARG A 275 14.88 19.03 18.01
CA ARG A 275 15.56 20.23 17.48
C ARG A 275 17.05 20.24 17.82
N ASP A 276 17.41 19.83 19.04
CA ASP A 276 18.80 19.69 19.48
C ASP A 276 19.56 18.62 18.67
N THR A 277 18.84 17.63 18.12
CA THR A 277 19.42 16.62 17.21
C THR A 277 19.70 17.21 15.81
N PHE A 278 19.00 18.26 15.39
CA PHE A 278 19.13 18.88 14.05
C PHE A 278 19.28 20.41 14.12
N PRO A 279 20.36 20.93 14.75
CA PRO A 279 20.52 22.36 15.01
C PRO A 279 20.63 23.20 13.73
N GLU A 280 21.07 22.62 12.61
CA GLU A 280 21.15 23.32 11.32
C GLU A 280 19.77 23.49 10.66
N THR A 281 18.87 22.53 10.86
CA THR A 281 17.48 22.61 10.37
C THR A 281 16.63 23.51 11.26
N PHE A 282 16.93 23.52 12.56
CA PHE A 282 16.24 24.32 13.57
C PHE A 282 17.25 25.22 14.30
N PRO A 283 17.83 26.22 13.62
CA PRO A 283 18.76 27.14 14.27
C PRO A 283 18.08 27.71 15.52
N GLN A 284 18.79 27.66 16.66
CA GLN A 284 18.26 28.18 17.92
C GLN A 284 17.89 29.65 17.71
N TYR A 285 16.60 29.94 17.76
CA TYR A 285 16.07 31.28 17.52
C TYR A 285 16.64 32.25 18.57
N GLY A 286 17.55 33.12 18.14
CA GLY A 286 17.47 34.53 18.54
C GLY A 286 16.18 35.15 17.97
N PRO A 287 15.79 36.37 18.41
CA PRO A 287 14.59 37.03 17.89
C PRO A 287 14.59 37.05 16.35
N PRO A 288 13.42 36.88 15.70
CA PRO A 288 13.33 36.48 14.30
C PRO A 288 14.09 37.44 13.40
N GLN A 289 15.14 36.94 12.75
CA GLN A 289 15.72 37.58 11.59
C GLN A 289 15.02 37.03 10.35
N ASP A 290 14.65 37.97 9.48
CA ASP A 290 14.01 37.77 8.19
C ASP A 290 14.88 36.84 7.33
N THR A 291 14.57 35.55 7.33
CA THR A 291 15.25 34.55 6.49
C THR A 291 14.52 34.54 5.16
N GLY A 292 15.11 35.20 4.15
CA GLY A 292 14.55 35.45 2.82
C GLY A 292 14.21 34.22 1.97
N LEU A 293 13.32 33.35 2.46
CA LEU A 293 12.62 32.31 1.70
C LEU A 293 11.28 32.82 1.15
N SER A 294 11.04 34.13 1.23
CA SER A 294 9.89 34.83 0.62
C SER A 294 10.12 35.09 -0.87
N THR A 295 10.29 34.04 -1.68
CA THR A 295 10.40 34.17 -3.16
C THR A 295 9.34 33.37 -3.93
N LEU A 296 8.28 32.89 -3.26
CA LEU A 296 7.08 32.33 -3.92
C LEU A 296 5.89 33.29 -3.86
N ARG A 297 6.15 34.60 -3.80
CA ARG A 297 5.12 35.62 -3.98
C ARG A 297 5.02 35.94 -5.48
N PRO A 298 3.84 35.86 -6.12
CA PRO A 298 3.69 36.38 -7.47
C PRO A 298 3.82 37.91 -7.40
N GLU A 299 4.81 38.48 -8.10
CA GLU A 299 4.82 39.91 -8.36
C GLU A 299 3.61 40.27 -9.23
N PRO A 300 2.88 41.36 -8.94
CA PRO A 300 1.85 41.87 -9.84
C PRO A 300 2.53 42.49 -11.06
N ARG A 301 2.36 41.89 -12.24
CA ARG A 301 2.77 42.54 -13.49
C ARG A 301 1.71 43.49 -14.03
N PRO A 302 2.13 44.54 -14.76
CA PRO A 302 1.26 45.59 -15.25
C PRO A 302 0.38 45.06 -16.38
N GLN A 303 -0.84 45.56 -16.41
CA GLN A 303 -1.73 45.48 -17.56
C GLN A 303 -1.13 46.32 -18.68
N ASP A 304 -0.98 45.76 -19.88
CA ASP A 304 -1.17 46.51 -21.11
C ASP A 304 -1.38 45.64 -22.36
N ALA A 305 -2.29 46.16 -23.17
CA ALA A 305 -2.47 46.08 -24.62
C ALA A 305 -2.81 44.73 -25.30
N VAL A 306 -4.07 44.71 -25.72
CA VAL A 306 -4.69 43.96 -26.82
C VAL A 306 -3.89 44.13 -28.12
N ASP A 307 -3.67 43.03 -28.85
CA ASP A 307 -3.54 43.09 -30.31
C ASP A 307 -4.23 41.87 -30.97
N GLN A 308 -4.98 42.16 -32.03
CA GLN A 308 -5.80 41.23 -32.79
C GLN A 308 -5.01 40.71 -34.00
N GLY A 309 -5.09 39.41 -34.29
CA GLY A 309 -4.52 38.83 -35.51
C GLY A 309 -5.18 37.49 -35.87
N GLU A 310 -5.59 37.40 -37.13
CA GLU A 310 -6.58 36.50 -37.74
C GLU A 310 -6.20 34.99 -37.87
N PRO A 311 -7.18 34.11 -38.18
CA PRO A 311 -7.01 32.66 -38.25
C PRO A 311 -6.74 32.13 -39.66
N SER A 312 -6.01 31.02 -39.78
CA SER A 312 -5.84 30.22 -41.01
C SER A 312 -5.25 28.83 -40.70
N PRO A 313 -5.44 27.80 -41.54
CA PRO A 313 -6.58 26.87 -41.44
C PRO A 313 -6.14 25.42 -41.13
N GLN A 314 -7.10 24.62 -40.66
CA GLN A 314 -6.95 23.17 -40.47
C GLN A 314 -6.77 22.43 -41.81
N PRO A 315 -5.89 21.43 -41.90
CA PRO A 315 -5.97 20.39 -42.91
C PRO A 315 -6.80 19.20 -42.41
N GLU A 316 -7.76 18.78 -43.23
CA GLU A 316 -8.48 17.51 -43.13
C GLU A 316 -7.51 16.32 -43.26
N PRO A 317 -7.73 15.21 -42.52
CA PRO A 317 -7.19 13.92 -42.90
C PRO A 317 -8.25 13.06 -43.62
N GLN A 318 -7.89 12.61 -44.81
CA GLN A 318 -8.54 11.58 -45.61
C GLN A 318 -8.60 10.21 -44.88
N PRO A 319 -9.53 9.31 -45.28
CA PRO A 319 -9.78 8.05 -44.59
C PRO A 319 -8.69 7.00 -44.83
N ALA A 320 -8.26 6.33 -43.77
CA ALA A 320 -7.35 5.19 -43.84
C ALA A 320 -8.12 3.87 -44.13
N PRO A 321 -7.51 2.92 -44.87
CA PRO A 321 -8.15 1.67 -45.27
C PRO A 321 -8.25 0.67 -44.12
N GLU A 322 -9.29 -0.17 -44.18
CA GLU A 322 -9.53 -1.33 -43.32
C GLU A 322 -8.28 -2.20 -43.15
N ARG A 323 -7.86 -2.39 -41.90
CA ARG A 323 -6.89 -3.42 -41.51
C ARG A 323 -7.61 -4.55 -40.80
N GLU A 324 -7.45 -5.74 -41.38
CA GLU A 324 -7.84 -7.03 -40.83
C GLU A 324 -7.36 -7.20 -39.39
N GLN A 325 -8.28 -7.60 -38.51
CA GLN A 325 -8.02 -7.93 -37.12
C GLN A 325 -7.19 -9.22 -37.01
N LYS A 326 -5.90 -9.08 -36.68
CA LYS A 326 -5.20 -10.11 -35.91
C LYS A 326 -5.32 -9.75 -34.44
N GLN A 327 -5.90 -10.65 -33.65
CA GLN A 327 -5.89 -10.59 -32.18
C GLN A 327 -4.44 -10.43 -31.70
N SER A 328 -4.07 -9.23 -31.28
CA SER A 328 -2.83 -9.00 -30.52
C SER A 328 -3.12 -9.31 -29.06
N GLU A 329 -2.42 -10.28 -28.47
CA GLU A 329 -2.35 -10.46 -27.02
C GLU A 329 -1.98 -9.12 -26.37
N ALA A 330 -2.86 -8.63 -25.48
CA ALA A 330 -2.61 -7.40 -24.75
C ALA A 330 -1.37 -7.58 -23.84
N PRO A 331 -0.54 -6.54 -23.67
CA PRO A 331 0.59 -6.60 -22.75
C PRO A 331 0.11 -6.91 -21.33
N ALA A 332 0.78 -7.85 -20.66
CA ALA A 332 0.44 -8.27 -19.31
C ALA A 332 0.50 -7.07 -18.33
N ASP A 333 -0.57 -6.86 -17.56
CA ASP A 333 -0.65 -5.78 -16.57
C ASP A 333 0.48 -5.93 -15.53
N PRO A 334 1.40 -4.96 -15.40
CA PRO A 334 2.55 -5.06 -14.50
C PRO A 334 2.14 -5.24 -13.03
N ARG A 335 0.92 -4.81 -12.66
CA ARG A 335 0.37 -4.98 -11.32
C ARG A 335 0.08 -6.45 -11.00
N VAL A 336 -0.28 -7.25 -12.01
CA VAL A 336 -0.50 -8.69 -11.87
C VAL A 336 0.82 -9.38 -11.51
N SER A 337 1.89 -9.04 -12.21
CA SER A 337 3.24 -9.56 -11.93
C SER A 337 3.71 -9.20 -10.52
N ALA A 338 3.54 -7.92 -10.12
CA ALA A 338 3.91 -7.46 -8.78
C ALA A 338 3.10 -8.16 -7.67
N MET A 339 1.81 -8.41 -7.89
CA MET A 339 0.96 -9.18 -6.97
C MET A 339 1.46 -10.61 -6.81
N THR A 340 1.72 -11.31 -7.92
CA THR A 340 2.21 -12.69 -7.88
C THR A 340 3.58 -12.79 -7.21
N GLU A 341 4.47 -11.84 -7.50
CA GLU A 341 5.79 -11.76 -6.86
C GLU A 341 5.66 -11.53 -5.34
N MET A 342 4.84 -10.55 -4.93
CA MET A 342 4.62 -10.27 -3.51
C MET A 342 4.02 -11.48 -2.77
N ALA A 343 3.07 -12.18 -3.38
CA ALA A 343 2.47 -13.40 -2.81
C ALA A 343 3.51 -14.53 -2.61
N ALA A 344 4.53 -14.61 -3.47
CA ALA A 344 5.61 -15.59 -3.38
C ALA A 344 6.73 -15.20 -2.40
N MET A 345 6.89 -13.91 -2.10
CA MET A 345 7.94 -13.45 -1.19
C MET A 345 7.61 -13.70 0.29
N PRO A 346 8.59 -14.11 1.12
CA PRO A 346 8.42 -14.13 2.57
C PRO A 346 8.06 -12.75 3.13
N VAL A 347 7.39 -12.71 4.29
CA VAL A 347 7.12 -11.46 4.99
C VAL A 347 8.44 -10.85 5.48
N ALA A 348 8.78 -9.67 4.99
CA ALA A 348 10.05 -9.01 5.28
C ALA A 348 10.21 -8.58 6.75
N ASN A 349 9.11 -8.22 7.43
CA ASN A 349 9.15 -7.86 8.84
C ASN A 349 9.23 -9.14 9.72
N PRO A 350 10.30 -9.32 10.53
CA PRO A 350 10.50 -10.55 11.31
C PRO A 350 9.36 -10.86 12.27
N GLY A 351 8.85 -9.87 13.02
CA GLY A 351 7.74 -10.07 13.96
C GLY A 351 6.43 -10.45 13.28
N ARG A 352 6.09 -9.82 12.14
CA ARG A 352 4.93 -10.25 11.33
C ARG A 352 5.14 -11.63 10.72
N SER A 353 6.37 -11.96 10.34
CA SER A 353 6.71 -13.30 9.85
C SER A 353 6.51 -14.35 10.95
N ALA A 354 6.98 -14.09 12.17
CA ALA A 354 6.76 -14.94 13.33
C ALA A 354 5.27 -15.14 13.65
N LEU A 355 4.45 -14.09 13.51
CA LEU A 355 2.99 -14.15 13.71
C LEU A 355 2.29 -15.20 12.82
N LEU A 356 2.91 -15.66 11.73
CA LEU A 356 2.36 -16.69 10.85
C LEU A 356 2.62 -18.12 11.32
N LYS A 357 3.48 -18.33 12.34
CA LYS A 357 3.80 -19.68 12.85
C LYS A 357 2.86 -20.12 13.98
N PRO A 358 2.64 -21.42 14.18
CA PRO A 358 2.01 -21.94 15.39
C PRO A 358 2.82 -21.53 16.63
N VAL A 359 2.13 -21.33 17.75
CA VAL A 359 2.75 -20.84 19.00
C VAL A 359 3.86 -21.78 19.49
N GLU A 360 3.64 -23.09 19.36
CA GLU A 360 4.54 -24.14 19.82
C GLU A 360 5.81 -24.26 18.98
N LYS A 361 5.88 -23.55 17.84
CA LYS A 361 7.01 -23.56 16.91
C LYS A 361 7.86 -22.30 17.00
N LEU A 362 7.45 -21.33 17.80
CA LEU A 362 8.15 -20.06 17.98
C LEU A 362 9.34 -20.22 18.92
N THR A 363 10.50 -19.76 18.47
CA THR A 363 11.66 -19.52 19.34
C THR A 363 11.42 -18.29 20.23
N GLU A 364 12.21 -18.16 21.30
CA GLU A 364 12.20 -16.93 22.12
C GLU A 364 12.59 -15.69 21.31
N GLY A 365 13.55 -15.81 20.39
CA GLY A 365 13.96 -14.71 19.51
C GLY A 365 12.81 -14.22 18.62
N GLU A 366 12.04 -15.12 18.03
CA GLU A 366 10.87 -14.77 17.21
C GLU A 366 9.73 -14.16 18.02
N MET A 367 9.56 -14.61 19.26
CA MET A 367 8.65 -13.98 20.22
C MET A 367 9.09 -12.54 20.52
N MET A 368 10.38 -12.30 20.73
CA MET A 368 10.92 -10.96 20.94
C MET A 368 10.81 -10.09 19.68
N ASP A 369 10.95 -10.66 18.48
CA ASP A 369 10.69 -9.96 17.21
C ASP A 369 9.22 -9.53 17.08
N MET A 370 8.27 -10.37 17.53
CA MET A 370 6.86 -10.00 17.60
C MET A 370 6.66 -8.81 18.55
N ILE A 371 7.26 -8.85 19.74
CA ILE A 371 7.22 -7.74 20.70
C ILE A 371 7.80 -6.46 20.07
N ALA A 372 8.99 -6.54 19.47
CA ALA A 372 9.65 -5.40 18.83
C ALA A 372 8.79 -4.81 17.70
N SER A 373 8.19 -5.67 16.87
CA SER A 373 7.29 -5.24 15.80
C SER A 373 6.01 -4.56 16.30
N ALA A 374 5.52 -4.97 17.48
CA ALA A 374 4.36 -4.37 18.13
C ALA A 374 4.72 -3.09 18.90
N GLN A 375 5.97 -2.92 19.35
CA GLN A 375 6.38 -1.82 20.25
C GLN A 375 6.61 -0.46 19.58
N GLY A 376 6.68 -0.36 18.25
CA GLY A 376 6.97 0.89 17.51
C GLY A 376 6.00 2.07 17.74
N ASP A 377 4.94 1.90 18.54
CA ASP A 377 4.03 2.95 19.02
C ASP A 377 3.65 2.64 20.48
N TYR A 378 4.16 3.41 21.45
CA TYR A 378 4.12 3.12 22.89
C TYR A 378 2.72 3.22 23.58
N ARG A 379 1.65 2.71 22.96
CA ARG A 379 0.31 2.62 23.57
C ARG A 379 -0.14 1.21 23.97
N GLY A 380 0.73 0.19 23.83
CA GLY A 380 0.41 -1.20 24.17
C GLY A 380 -0.84 -1.73 23.46
N TRP A 381 -1.45 -2.80 23.97
CA TRP A 381 -2.70 -3.40 23.49
C TRP A 381 -3.90 -2.43 23.34
N ARG A 382 -3.79 -1.19 23.81
CA ARG A 382 -4.82 -0.14 23.75
C ARG A 382 -4.67 0.78 22.52
N SER A 383 -3.83 0.44 21.55
CA SER A 383 -3.66 1.24 20.33
C SER A 383 -4.90 1.28 19.42
N GLY A 384 -5.87 0.38 19.64
CA GLY A 384 -7.03 0.21 18.75
C GLY A 384 -6.66 -0.46 17.41
N ASP A 385 -5.42 -0.92 17.26
CA ASP A 385 -4.96 -1.68 16.10
C ASP A 385 -5.16 -3.19 16.37
N PRO A 386 -6.08 -3.85 15.67
CA PRO A 386 -6.37 -5.27 15.89
C PRO A 386 -5.18 -6.20 15.60
N LEU A 387 -4.30 -5.86 14.65
CA LEU A 387 -3.15 -6.70 14.31
C LEU A 387 -2.10 -6.64 15.43
N LYS A 388 -1.91 -5.45 16.01
CA LYS A 388 -1.04 -5.28 17.17
C LYS A 388 -1.59 -5.96 18.42
N ALA A 389 -2.90 -5.86 18.66
CA ALA A 389 -3.55 -6.61 19.73
C ALA A 389 -3.32 -8.11 19.54
N HIS A 390 -3.56 -8.63 18.34
CA HIS A 390 -3.35 -10.03 18.01
C HIS A 390 -1.89 -10.48 18.23
N THR A 391 -0.92 -9.62 17.92
CA THR A 391 0.51 -9.89 18.18
C THR A 391 0.79 -10.05 19.67
N TYR A 392 0.27 -9.17 20.53
CA TYR A 392 0.41 -9.31 21.98
C TYR A 392 -0.32 -10.52 22.54
N GLU A 393 -1.51 -10.81 22.03
CA GLU A 393 -2.29 -11.99 22.43
C GLU A 393 -1.56 -13.29 22.08
N LYS A 394 -0.87 -13.33 20.93
CA LYS A 394 -0.02 -14.46 20.56
C LYS A 394 1.24 -14.59 21.41
N VAL A 395 1.84 -13.48 21.82
CA VAL A 395 2.96 -13.48 22.79
C VAL A 395 2.50 -14.01 24.15
N GLN A 396 1.30 -13.63 24.61
CA GLN A 396 0.71 -14.17 25.83
C GLN A 396 0.47 -15.69 25.71
N ASP A 397 -0.06 -16.15 24.57
CA ASP A 397 -0.28 -17.57 24.32
C ASP A 397 1.05 -18.34 24.24
N TRP A 398 2.12 -17.72 23.72
CA TRP A 398 3.47 -18.28 23.77
C TRP A 398 3.93 -18.48 25.21
N HIS A 399 3.84 -17.46 26.06
CA HIS A 399 4.19 -17.60 27.48
C HIS A 399 3.34 -18.67 28.16
N ALA A 400 2.02 -18.70 27.93
CA ALA A 400 1.12 -19.71 28.49
C ALA A 400 1.49 -21.12 28.03
N SER A 401 1.90 -21.29 26.76
CA SER A 401 2.30 -22.58 26.21
C SER A 401 3.61 -23.11 26.79
N ILE A 402 4.55 -22.21 27.14
CA ILE A 402 5.89 -22.55 27.63
C ILE A 402 5.93 -22.66 29.15
N TYR A 403 5.29 -21.75 29.89
CA TYR A 403 5.39 -21.62 31.35
C TYR A 403 4.09 -22.02 32.08
N GLY A 404 3.01 -22.27 31.35
CA GLY A 404 1.67 -22.45 31.92
C GLY A 404 0.96 -21.11 32.16
N ASP A 405 -0.33 -21.21 32.46
CA ASP A 405 -1.24 -20.08 32.71
C ASP A 405 -1.70 -20.00 34.18
N GLN A 406 -1.03 -20.73 35.06
CA GLN A 406 -1.35 -20.78 36.48
C GLN A 406 -0.91 -19.48 37.19
N PRO A 407 -1.57 -19.09 38.29
CA PRO A 407 -1.18 -17.93 39.06
C PRO A 407 0.29 -18.00 39.50
N GLN A 408 0.97 -16.85 39.47
CA GLN A 408 2.35 -16.70 39.91
C GLN A 408 2.52 -17.22 41.35
N GLY A 409 3.32 -18.27 41.50
CA GLY A 409 3.70 -18.79 42.82
C GLY A 409 4.58 -17.79 43.57
N ASN A 410 4.43 -17.74 44.89
CA ASN A 410 5.25 -16.90 45.77
C ASN A 410 5.88 -17.74 46.88
N ASP A 411 7.15 -17.47 47.19
CA ASP A 411 7.85 -18.00 48.36
C ASP A 411 8.25 -16.85 49.29
N GLY A 412 7.71 -16.83 50.50
CA GLY A 412 7.93 -15.73 51.46
C GLY A 412 7.54 -14.34 50.93
N GLY A 413 6.55 -14.26 50.03
CA GLY A 413 6.12 -13.02 49.38
C GLY A 413 6.97 -12.58 48.18
N LYS A 414 7.98 -13.37 47.78
CA LYS A 414 8.74 -13.15 46.54
C LYS A 414 8.19 -14.03 45.42
N PRO A 415 8.01 -13.49 44.19
CA PRO A 415 7.66 -14.30 43.03
C PRO A 415 8.69 -15.40 42.79
N ILE A 416 8.23 -16.64 42.64
CA ILE A 416 9.06 -17.78 42.22
C ILE A 416 9.29 -17.66 40.71
N GLU A 417 10.53 -17.73 40.26
CA GLU A 417 10.82 -17.69 38.82
C GLU A 417 10.13 -18.86 38.10
N PRO A 418 9.29 -18.61 37.08
CA PRO A 418 8.56 -19.67 36.41
C PRO A 418 9.52 -20.55 35.60
N MET A 419 9.47 -21.87 35.82
CA MET A 419 10.21 -22.82 35.00
C MET A 419 9.40 -23.21 33.76
N PRO A 420 10.03 -23.34 32.58
CA PRO A 420 9.35 -23.85 31.40
C PRO A 420 8.77 -25.25 31.64
N ILE A 421 7.47 -25.42 31.43
CA ILE A 421 6.78 -26.71 31.39
C ILE A 421 6.96 -27.44 30.06
N ARG A 422 7.48 -26.75 29.04
CA ARG A 422 7.85 -27.28 27.72
C ARG A 422 9.20 -26.73 27.27
N PRO A 423 9.99 -27.50 26.51
CA PRO A 423 11.23 -27.00 25.93
C PRO A 423 10.92 -25.87 24.94
N ILE A 424 11.67 -24.77 25.03
CA ILE A 424 11.60 -23.67 24.08
C ILE A 424 12.40 -24.09 22.83
N PRO A 425 11.84 -23.98 21.61
CA PRO A 425 12.59 -24.23 20.38
C PRO A 425 13.85 -23.35 20.31
N GLU A 426 15.01 -23.97 20.09
CA GLU A 426 16.29 -23.26 19.97
C GLU A 426 16.54 -22.73 18.55
N GLN A 427 15.90 -23.32 17.54
CA GLN A 427 16.09 -23.00 16.12
C GLN A 427 14.77 -22.66 15.45
N PRO A 428 14.72 -21.61 14.60
CA PRO A 428 13.52 -21.28 13.84
C PRO A 428 13.07 -22.43 12.94
N SER A 429 11.78 -22.78 12.99
CA SER A 429 11.20 -23.74 12.04
C SER A 429 10.83 -23.07 10.72
N PRO A 430 10.64 -23.80 9.61
CA PRO A 430 10.01 -23.23 8.42
C PRO A 430 8.57 -22.79 8.71
N HIS A 431 8.05 -21.91 7.84
CA HIS A 431 6.64 -21.53 7.84
C HIS A 431 5.84 -22.56 7.07
N THR A 432 4.84 -23.15 7.71
CA THR A 432 4.03 -24.21 7.09
C THR A 432 2.55 -23.91 7.14
N THR A 433 1.81 -24.42 6.15
CA THR A 433 0.35 -24.50 6.17
C THR A 433 -0.10 -25.55 7.21
N PRO A 434 -1.41 -25.62 7.56
CA PRO A 434 -1.92 -26.66 8.44
C PRO A 434 -1.71 -28.08 7.91
N GLN A 435 -1.54 -28.23 6.58
CA GLN A 435 -1.26 -29.49 5.91
C GLN A 435 0.24 -29.84 5.90
N GLY A 436 1.10 -29.01 6.51
CA GLY A 436 2.55 -29.21 6.58
C GLY A 436 3.32 -28.78 5.34
N GLU A 437 2.66 -28.10 4.40
CA GLU A 437 3.28 -27.59 3.19
C GLU A 437 4.04 -26.28 3.46
N ASP A 438 5.10 -25.96 2.70
CA ASP A 438 5.76 -24.66 2.76
C ASP A 438 4.77 -23.51 2.45
N LEU A 439 4.69 -22.55 3.37
CA LEU A 439 3.71 -21.46 3.28
C LEU A 439 3.95 -20.57 2.06
N TRP A 440 5.21 -20.29 1.71
CA TRP A 440 5.56 -19.38 0.63
C TRP A 440 5.29 -20.00 -0.73
N GLN A 441 5.52 -21.31 -0.88
CA GLN A 441 5.12 -22.07 -2.06
C GLN A 441 3.60 -22.10 -2.21
N ALA A 442 2.86 -22.32 -1.12
CA ALA A 442 1.40 -22.30 -1.14
C ALA A 442 0.87 -20.91 -1.56
N THR A 443 1.42 -19.83 -1.02
CA THR A 443 0.99 -18.46 -1.37
C THR A 443 1.44 -18.03 -2.76
N ALA A 444 2.57 -18.53 -3.27
CA ALA A 444 2.97 -18.36 -4.66
C ALA A 444 1.95 -18.98 -5.63
N ARG A 445 1.46 -20.20 -5.35
CA ARG A 445 0.41 -20.84 -6.18
C ARG A 445 -0.91 -20.05 -6.13
N LEU A 446 -1.28 -19.53 -4.96
CA LEU A 446 -2.43 -18.62 -4.83
C LEU A 446 -2.20 -17.34 -5.66
N GLY A 447 -1.00 -16.78 -5.66
CA GLY A 447 -0.59 -15.68 -6.53
C GLY A 447 -0.78 -15.97 -8.02
N GLY A 448 -0.49 -17.20 -8.46
CA GLY A 448 -0.78 -17.66 -9.82
C GLY A 448 -2.28 -17.76 -10.13
N LYS A 449 -3.08 -18.27 -9.18
CA LYS A 449 -4.55 -18.31 -9.31
C LYS A 449 -5.17 -16.92 -9.37
N LEU A 450 -4.64 -15.98 -8.58
CA LEU A 450 -5.02 -14.57 -8.65
C LEU A 450 -4.66 -13.95 -9.99
N ALA A 451 -3.48 -14.25 -10.55
CA ALA A 451 -3.10 -13.78 -11.88
C ALA A 451 -4.04 -14.31 -12.98
N ALA A 452 -4.39 -15.61 -12.93
CA ALA A 452 -5.35 -16.19 -13.85
C ALA A 452 -6.73 -15.54 -13.73
N ALA A 453 -7.21 -15.31 -12.51
CA ALA A 453 -8.46 -14.60 -12.26
C ALA A 453 -8.41 -13.14 -12.76
N ALA A 454 -7.28 -12.44 -12.57
CA ALA A 454 -7.07 -11.08 -13.05
C ALA A 454 -7.08 -10.99 -14.58
N GLY A 455 -6.61 -12.03 -15.29
CA GLY A 455 -6.75 -12.13 -16.74
C GLY A 455 -8.20 -12.23 -17.23
N MET A 456 -9.11 -12.76 -16.39
CA MET A 456 -10.53 -12.94 -16.73
C MET A 456 -11.42 -11.79 -16.27
N ASP A 457 -11.23 -11.31 -15.03
CA ASP A 457 -12.10 -10.32 -14.39
C ASP A 457 -11.46 -8.92 -14.32
N GLY A 458 -10.17 -8.80 -14.64
CA GLY A 458 -9.39 -7.58 -14.45
C GLY A 458 -8.80 -7.46 -13.04
N TYR A 459 -7.59 -6.91 -12.95
CA TYR A 459 -6.80 -6.82 -11.73
C TYR A 459 -7.57 -6.29 -10.51
N ALA A 460 -8.18 -5.10 -10.63
CA ALA A 460 -8.84 -4.46 -9.49
C ALA A 460 -10.03 -5.27 -8.97
N GLN A 461 -10.83 -5.87 -9.87
CA GLN A 461 -11.97 -6.70 -9.48
C GLN A 461 -11.53 -8.00 -8.81
N THR A 462 -10.48 -8.64 -9.32
CA THR A 462 -9.91 -9.84 -8.70
C THR A 462 -9.37 -9.55 -7.30
N VAL A 463 -8.64 -8.45 -7.12
CA VAL A 463 -8.12 -8.08 -5.79
C VAL A 463 -9.25 -7.73 -4.82
N GLN A 464 -10.28 -6.99 -5.26
CA GLN A 464 -11.47 -6.77 -4.43
C GLN A 464 -12.17 -8.08 -4.07
N GLY A 465 -12.26 -9.01 -5.02
CA GLY A 465 -12.76 -10.36 -4.78
C GLY A 465 -11.95 -11.08 -3.71
N LEU A 466 -10.62 -11.05 -3.77
CA LEU A 466 -9.77 -11.62 -2.73
C LEU A 466 -10.02 -10.96 -1.37
N GLN A 467 -10.01 -9.63 -1.29
CA GLN A 467 -10.18 -8.88 -0.05
C GLN A 467 -11.53 -9.21 0.62
N ARG A 468 -12.62 -9.24 -0.16
CA ARG A 468 -13.95 -9.69 0.28
C ARG A 468 -13.93 -11.13 0.77
N GLY A 469 -13.31 -12.02 0.00
CA GLY A 469 -13.16 -13.43 0.33
C GLY A 469 -12.46 -13.65 1.67
N LEU A 470 -11.31 -12.99 1.88
CA LEU A 470 -10.56 -13.02 3.13
C LEU A 470 -11.38 -12.50 4.31
N ASN A 471 -12.15 -11.42 4.10
CA ASN A 471 -13.06 -10.89 5.12
C ASN A 471 -14.18 -11.88 5.49
N MET A 472 -14.78 -12.55 4.50
CA MET A 472 -15.79 -13.59 4.74
C MET A 472 -15.21 -14.79 5.47
N LEU A 473 -14.04 -15.29 5.03
CA LEU A 473 -13.36 -16.41 5.68
C LEU A 473 -12.99 -16.10 7.13
N ASN A 474 -12.43 -14.92 7.41
CA ASN A 474 -12.06 -14.52 8.76
C ASN A 474 -13.27 -14.37 9.68
N ASN A 475 -14.43 -13.96 9.15
CA ASN A 475 -15.67 -13.90 9.91
C ASN A 475 -16.25 -15.29 10.20
N ALA A 476 -16.18 -16.21 9.24
CA ALA A 476 -16.72 -17.56 9.36
C ALA A 476 -15.83 -18.48 10.20
N ASN A 477 -14.52 -18.23 10.18
CA ASN A 477 -13.52 -19.00 10.90
C ASN A 477 -12.84 -18.08 11.91
N PRO A 478 -13.40 -17.87 13.11
CA PRO A 478 -12.73 -17.09 14.16
C PRO A 478 -11.42 -17.76 14.60
N LEU A 479 -10.56 -17.00 15.29
CA LEU A 479 -9.35 -17.54 15.90
C LEU A 479 -9.71 -18.56 16.99
N PRO A 480 -8.84 -19.57 17.24
CA PRO A 480 -9.08 -20.56 18.28
C PRO A 480 -9.24 -19.91 19.66
N ALA A 481 -10.00 -20.54 20.56
CA ALA A 481 -10.15 -20.06 21.92
C ALA A 481 -8.78 -20.03 22.64
N ARG A 482 -8.54 -18.96 23.39
CA ARG A 482 -7.33 -18.80 24.22
C ARG A 482 -7.53 -19.46 25.57
N SER A 483 -6.46 -19.50 26.37
CA SER A 483 -6.57 -19.86 27.79
C SER A 483 -7.65 -19.00 28.48
N ALA A 484 -8.37 -19.62 29.41
CA ALA A 484 -9.38 -18.96 30.24
C ALA A 484 -8.81 -17.75 31.01
N ALA A 485 -7.50 -17.70 31.24
CA ALA A 485 -6.81 -16.60 31.91
C ALA A 485 -6.79 -15.29 31.09
N TYR A 486 -6.84 -15.36 29.75
CA TYR A 486 -6.57 -14.21 28.87
C TYR A 486 -7.76 -13.73 28.02
N GLY A 487 -8.91 -14.41 28.11
CA GLY A 487 -10.11 -14.05 27.33
C GLY A 487 -9.97 -14.33 25.82
N PRO A 488 -11.00 -14.08 25.01
CA PRO A 488 -10.96 -14.36 23.58
C PRO A 488 -9.96 -13.46 22.84
N TYR A 489 -9.50 -13.91 21.67
CA TYR A 489 -8.71 -13.06 20.76
C TYR A 489 -9.50 -11.81 20.34
N THR A 490 -8.77 -10.71 20.17
CA THR A 490 -9.25 -9.54 19.46
C THR A 490 -9.56 -9.94 18.02
N LYS A 491 -10.77 -9.59 17.56
CA LYS A 491 -11.20 -9.87 16.19
C LYS A 491 -10.25 -9.17 15.22
N LEU A 492 -9.71 -9.91 14.25
CA LEU A 492 -8.91 -9.33 13.17
C LEU A 492 -9.74 -8.26 12.43
N GLY A 493 -9.13 -7.10 12.19
CA GLY A 493 -9.75 -6.06 11.38
C GLY A 493 -9.97 -6.56 9.94
N PRO A 494 -11.01 -6.06 9.24
CA PRO A 494 -11.19 -6.39 7.84
C PRO A 494 -10.03 -5.81 7.01
N VAL A 495 -9.69 -6.49 5.92
CA VAL A 495 -8.86 -5.93 4.86
C VAL A 495 -9.73 -4.96 4.07
N ASP A 496 -9.20 -3.77 3.77
CA ASP A 496 -9.89 -2.79 2.93
C ASP A 496 -10.16 -3.38 1.53
N GLU A 497 -11.37 -3.19 1.00
CA GLU A 497 -11.78 -3.68 -0.33
C GLU A 497 -11.46 -2.66 -1.44
N ASP A 498 -10.21 -2.19 -1.49
CA ASP A 498 -9.77 -1.09 -2.36
C ASP A 498 -9.29 -1.55 -3.76
N GLY A 499 -9.18 -2.86 -4.00
CA GLY A 499 -8.68 -3.42 -5.25
C GLY A 499 -7.17 -3.27 -5.44
N GLN A 500 -6.43 -2.96 -4.37
CA GLN A 500 -4.97 -2.84 -4.37
C GLN A 500 -4.33 -4.01 -3.62
N TYR A 501 -3.50 -4.78 -4.32
CA TYR A 501 -2.72 -5.84 -3.70
C TYR A 501 -1.48 -5.21 -3.05
N GLY A 502 -1.64 -4.73 -1.82
CA GLY A 502 -0.57 -4.18 -1.01
C GLY A 502 -0.16 -5.07 0.17
N PRO A 503 0.78 -4.61 1.01
CA PRO A 503 1.31 -5.40 2.12
C PRO A 503 0.27 -5.91 3.13
N GLN A 504 -0.86 -5.20 3.29
CA GLN A 504 -1.95 -5.64 4.17
C GLN A 504 -2.75 -6.80 3.57
N THR A 505 -3.17 -6.67 2.30
CA THR A 505 -3.85 -7.76 1.56
C THR A 505 -2.96 -8.99 1.48
N ASP A 506 -1.68 -8.80 1.20
CA ASP A 506 -0.69 -9.87 1.14
C ASP A 506 -0.47 -10.58 2.49
N PHE A 507 -0.33 -9.81 3.56
CA PHE A 507 -0.23 -10.39 4.91
C PHE A 507 -1.50 -11.16 5.28
N ALA A 508 -2.69 -10.63 4.96
CA ALA A 508 -3.95 -11.31 5.23
C ALA A 508 -4.11 -12.62 4.42
N LEU A 509 -3.65 -12.64 3.16
CA LEU A 509 -3.58 -13.86 2.35
C LEU A 509 -2.69 -14.91 3.01
N LYS A 510 -1.47 -14.53 3.40
CA LYS A 510 -0.50 -15.41 4.08
C LYS A 510 -1.02 -15.91 5.41
N HIS A 511 -1.62 -15.03 6.20
CA HIS A 511 -2.21 -15.36 7.49
C HIS A 511 -3.38 -16.34 7.36
N ALA A 512 -4.29 -16.11 6.41
CA ALA A 512 -5.38 -17.05 6.14
C ALA A 512 -4.85 -18.40 5.64
N THR A 513 -3.82 -18.40 4.77
CA THR A 513 -3.21 -19.62 4.23
C THR A 513 -2.51 -20.44 5.32
N ALA A 514 -1.76 -19.79 6.21
CA ALA A 514 -1.10 -20.44 7.35
C ALA A 514 -2.10 -21.04 8.34
N ARG A 515 -3.29 -20.45 8.48
CA ARG A 515 -4.29 -20.86 9.47
C ARG A 515 -5.30 -21.88 8.95
N LEU A 516 -5.77 -21.68 7.71
CA LEU A 516 -6.88 -22.45 7.13
C LEU A 516 -6.42 -23.34 5.96
N GLY A 517 -5.21 -23.13 5.45
CA GLY A 517 -4.69 -23.81 4.27
C GLY A 517 -5.11 -23.13 2.96
N PRO A 518 -4.40 -23.43 1.85
CA PRO A 518 -4.62 -22.76 0.57
C PRO A 518 -6.00 -23.04 -0.02
N ALA A 519 -6.54 -24.27 0.13
CA ALA A 519 -7.86 -24.62 -0.39
C ALA A 519 -8.97 -23.72 0.17
N LYS A 520 -8.94 -23.43 1.48
CA LYS A 520 -9.91 -22.52 2.09
C LYS A 520 -9.77 -21.08 1.61
N VAL A 521 -8.55 -20.65 1.29
CA VAL A 521 -8.33 -19.32 0.70
C VAL A 521 -8.88 -19.24 -0.73
N GLU A 522 -8.82 -20.33 -1.50
CA GLU A 522 -9.44 -20.43 -2.82
C GLU A 522 -10.96 -20.38 -2.74
N ASP A 523 -11.57 -21.08 -1.77
CA ASP A 523 -13.01 -20.98 -1.48
C ASP A 523 -13.39 -19.49 -1.24
N GLY A 524 -12.62 -18.79 -0.42
CA GLY A 524 -12.83 -17.37 -0.16
C GLY A 524 -12.69 -16.51 -1.41
N LEU A 525 -11.65 -16.73 -2.22
CA LEU A 525 -11.46 -16.02 -3.49
C LEU A 525 -12.66 -16.22 -4.43
N ALA A 526 -13.16 -17.46 -4.56
CA ALA A 526 -14.32 -17.78 -5.37
C ALA A 526 -15.58 -17.06 -4.86
N LEU A 527 -15.85 -17.13 -3.55
CA LEU A 527 -16.97 -16.41 -2.93
C LEU A 527 -16.88 -14.90 -3.13
N GLY A 528 -15.70 -14.31 -2.97
CA GLY A 528 -15.52 -12.87 -3.17
C GLY A 528 -15.63 -12.43 -4.63
N ARG A 529 -15.20 -13.27 -5.59
CA ARG A 529 -15.47 -13.06 -7.03
C ARG A 529 -16.96 -13.12 -7.33
N PHE A 530 -17.67 -14.11 -6.77
CA PHE A 530 -19.13 -14.19 -6.91
C PHE A 530 -19.85 -13.00 -6.28
N ASN A 531 -19.40 -12.54 -5.11
CA ASN A 531 -19.94 -11.34 -4.47
C ASN A 531 -19.76 -10.09 -5.33
N THR A 532 -18.62 -9.98 -6.03
CA THR A 532 -18.36 -8.89 -6.97
C THR A 532 -19.38 -8.90 -8.12
N PHE A 533 -19.70 -10.07 -8.66
CA PHE A 533 -20.78 -10.22 -9.63
C PHE A 533 -22.14 -9.86 -9.02
N ALA A 534 -22.47 -10.37 -7.83
CA ALA A 534 -23.74 -10.10 -7.16
C ALA A 534 -23.94 -8.61 -6.86
N ARG A 535 -22.90 -7.89 -6.43
CA ARG A 535 -22.92 -6.43 -6.24
C ARG A 535 -23.15 -5.69 -7.56
N ALA A 536 -22.48 -6.10 -8.63
CA ALA A 536 -22.70 -5.53 -9.95
C ALA A 536 -24.15 -5.72 -10.41
N ALA A 537 -24.68 -6.94 -10.28
CA ALA A 537 -26.06 -7.27 -10.62
C ALA A 537 -27.08 -6.50 -9.78
N GLN A 538 -26.83 -6.36 -8.47
CA GLN A 538 -27.65 -5.57 -7.56
C GLN A 538 -27.67 -4.08 -7.96
N SER A 539 -26.50 -3.52 -8.33
CA SER A 539 -26.38 -2.12 -8.71
C SER A 539 -26.98 -1.78 -10.08
N SER A 540 -26.89 -2.72 -11.04
CA SER A 540 -27.39 -2.53 -12.41
C SER A 540 -28.85 -2.96 -12.58
N GLY A 541 -29.37 -3.74 -11.62
CA GLY A 541 -30.65 -4.45 -11.77
C GLY A 541 -30.61 -5.58 -12.80
N ASN A 542 -29.42 -5.97 -13.29
CA ASN A 542 -29.25 -7.00 -14.31
C ASN A 542 -28.43 -8.20 -13.79
N ALA A 543 -29.06 -9.38 -13.74
CA ALA A 543 -28.44 -10.64 -13.34
C ALA A 543 -28.04 -11.54 -14.54
N GLU A 544 -28.05 -11.02 -15.77
CA GLU A 544 -27.60 -11.73 -16.95
C GLU A 544 -26.18 -12.29 -16.77
N GLY A 545 -25.98 -13.51 -17.27
CA GLY A 545 -24.71 -14.22 -17.14
C GLY A 545 -24.51 -14.93 -15.79
N LEU A 546 -25.51 -14.99 -14.91
CA LEU A 546 -25.45 -15.70 -13.62
C LEU A 546 -24.97 -17.15 -13.78
N GLU A 547 -25.53 -17.90 -14.72
CA GLU A 547 -25.13 -19.29 -14.99
C GLU A 547 -23.63 -19.37 -15.31
N ASN A 548 -23.21 -18.62 -16.34
CA ASN A 548 -21.81 -18.60 -16.80
C ASN A 548 -20.85 -18.18 -15.70
N LYS A 549 -21.18 -17.14 -14.93
CA LYS A 549 -20.32 -16.66 -13.83
C LYS A 549 -20.27 -17.66 -12.68
N THR A 550 -21.37 -18.29 -12.32
CA THR A 550 -21.40 -19.31 -11.26
C THR A 550 -20.53 -20.50 -11.63
N HIS A 551 -20.69 -21.04 -12.85
CA HIS A 551 -19.89 -22.16 -13.33
C HIS A 551 -18.40 -21.80 -13.49
N ALA A 552 -18.09 -20.63 -14.04
CA ALA A 552 -16.70 -20.19 -14.22
C ALA A 552 -15.96 -19.96 -12.91
N ILE A 553 -16.67 -19.59 -11.84
CA ILE A 553 -16.07 -19.31 -10.53
C ILE A 553 -15.93 -20.59 -9.69
N PHE A 554 -16.99 -21.40 -9.61
CA PHE A 554 -17.03 -22.55 -8.69
C PHE A 554 -16.77 -23.90 -9.36
N GLY A 555 -17.06 -24.05 -10.65
CA GLY A 555 -16.85 -25.29 -11.40
C GLY A 555 -15.43 -25.85 -11.26
N PRO A 556 -14.37 -25.06 -11.48
CA PRO A 556 -12.99 -25.52 -11.32
C PRO A 556 -12.61 -26.00 -9.91
N LEU A 557 -13.38 -25.63 -8.88
CA LEU A 557 -13.15 -26.06 -7.49
C LEU A 557 -13.93 -27.33 -7.14
N LEU A 558 -15.08 -27.57 -7.79
CA LEU A 558 -16.04 -28.61 -7.41
C LEU A 558 -16.05 -29.79 -8.39
N HIS A 559 -15.63 -29.57 -9.63
CA HIS A 559 -15.68 -30.58 -10.70
C HIS A 559 -14.29 -31.17 -10.92
N LYS A 560 -14.24 -32.50 -11.07
CA LYS A 560 -13.01 -33.21 -11.48
C LYS A 560 -12.90 -33.34 -13.00
N ASP A 561 -14.03 -33.26 -13.70
CA ASP A 561 -14.17 -33.30 -15.15
C ASP A 561 -15.50 -32.62 -15.58
N ASP A 562 -15.66 -32.36 -16.87
CA ASP A 562 -16.82 -31.67 -17.44
C ASP A 562 -18.13 -32.49 -17.38
N GLN A 563 -18.08 -33.76 -16.97
CA GLN A 563 -19.26 -34.63 -16.82
C GLN A 563 -19.81 -34.63 -15.39
N ALA A 564 -19.08 -34.03 -14.43
CA ALA A 564 -19.52 -33.91 -13.06
C ALA A 564 -20.83 -33.10 -12.95
N PRO A 565 -21.74 -33.46 -12.02
CA PRO A 565 -22.93 -32.66 -11.76
C PRO A 565 -22.55 -31.23 -11.33
N LYS A 566 -23.23 -30.24 -11.91
CA LYS A 566 -23.09 -28.80 -11.62
C LYS A 566 -23.67 -28.41 -10.25
N VAL A 567 -23.14 -29.02 -9.18
CA VAL A 567 -23.64 -28.90 -7.80
C VAL A 567 -23.71 -27.46 -7.28
N GLU A 568 -22.90 -26.56 -7.82
CA GLU A 568 -22.96 -25.12 -7.55
C GLU A 568 -24.28 -24.48 -7.97
N GLY A 569 -24.92 -24.99 -9.03
CA GLY A 569 -26.25 -24.57 -9.42
C GLY A 569 -27.30 -24.97 -8.39
N GLY A 570 -27.20 -26.18 -7.84
CA GLY A 570 -28.07 -26.67 -6.78
C GLY A 570 -27.87 -25.91 -5.48
N ALA A 571 -26.62 -25.65 -5.10
CA ALA A 571 -26.29 -24.84 -3.92
C ALA A 571 -26.85 -23.41 -4.04
N LEU A 572 -26.78 -22.79 -5.21
CA LEU A 572 -27.40 -21.50 -5.46
C LEU A 572 -28.93 -21.56 -5.33
N GLN A 573 -29.57 -22.58 -5.90
CA GLN A 573 -31.02 -22.77 -5.76
C GLN A 573 -31.42 -22.96 -4.28
N MET A 574 -30.66 -23.73 -3.49
CA MET A 574 -30.89 -23.91 -2.06
C MET A 574 -30.72 -22.60 -1.27
N ALA A 575 -29.65 -21.85 -1.56
CA ALA A 575 -29.42 -20.55 -0.93
C ALA A 575 -30.57 -19.57 -1.22
N LEU A 576 -31.05 -19.50 -2.46
CA LEU A 576 -32.19 -18.67 -2.85
C LEU A 576 -33.50 -19.12 -2.17
N ASN A 577 -33.73 -20.43 -2.05
CA ASN A 577 -34.87 -20.96 -1.31
C ASN A 577 -34.82 -20.59 0.18
N GLY A 578 -33.62 -20.48 0.77
CA GLY A 578 -33.42 -19.95 2.12
C GLY A 578 -33.94 -18.52 2.32
N PHE A 579 -34.09 -17.75 1.23
CA PHE A 579 -34.70 -16.41 1.22
C PHE A 579 -36.17 -16.42 0.76
N GLY A 580 -36.85 -17.57 0.84
CA GLY A 580 -38.28 -17.69 0.54
C GLY A 580 -38.62 -17.89 -0.93
N GLN A 581 -37.62 -18.13 -1.79
CA GLN A 581 -37.86 -18.56 -3.17
C GLN A 581 -38.38 -20.00 -3.21
N ASN A 582 -39.08 -20.37 -4.28
CA ASN A 582 -39.62 -21.72 -4.47
C ASN A 582 -39.06 -22.37 -5.75
N LEU A 583 -37.75 -22.60 -5.75
CA LEU A 583 -37.02 -23.23 -6.84
C LEU A 583 -36.91 -24.74 -6.61
N LYS A 584 -37.06 -25.52 -7.68
CA LYS A 584 -36.64 -26.92 -7.68
C LYS A 584 -35.11 -26.97 -7.65
N VAL A 585 -34.56 -27.80 -6.76
CA VAL A 585 -33.12 -28.06 -6.72
C VAL A 585 -32.79 -29.14 -7.75
N ASP A 586 -32.35 -28.72 -8.93
CA ASP A 586 -32.05 -29.60 -10.08
C ASP A 586 -30.71 -29.30 -10.74
N ASN A 587 -29.87 -28.47 -10.10
CA ASN A 587 -28.54 -28.05 -10.55
C ASN A 587 -28.53 -27.21 -11.84
N TRP A 588 -29.69 -26.78 -12.32
CA TRP A 588 -29.80 -26.00 -13.54
C TRP A 588 -30.12 -24.52 -13.25
N ILE A 589 -29.19 -23.63 -13.59
CA ILE A 589 -29.36 -22.19 -13.46
C ILE A 589 -30.09 -21.65 -14.69
N GLY A 590 -31.41 -21.84 -14.72
CA GLY A 590 -32.27 -21.35 -15.80
C GLY A 590 -32.82 -19.93 -15.56
N PRO A 591 -33.74 -19.46 -16.42
CA PRO A 591 -34.40 -18.17 -16.28
C PRO A 591 -35.10 -17.98 -14.92
N LYS A 592 -35.70 -19.04 -14.36
CA LYS A 592 -36.35 -18.99 -13.04
C LYS A 592 -35.36 -18.74 -11.91
N THR A 593 -34.22 -19.42 -11.91
CA THR A 593 -33.16 -19.21 -10.91
C THR A 593 -32.55 -17.82 -11.04
N THR A 594 -32.34 -17.35 -12.29
CA THR A 594 -31.84 -16.00 -12.56
C THR A 594 -32.80 -14.91 -12.07
N GLN A 595 -34.10 -15.10 -12.31
CA GLN A 595 -35.13 -14.19 -11.80
C GLN A 595 -35.18 -14.19 -10.27
N ALA A 596 -35.19 -15.37 -9.65
CA ALA A 596 -35.18 -15.50 -8.19
C ALA A 596 -33.92 -14.87 -7.56
N PHE A 597 -32.76 -15.00 -8.20
CA PHE A 597 -31.54 -14.31 -7.79
C PHE A 597 -31.68 -12.79 -7.85
N ALA A 598 -32.20 -12.25 -8.96
CA ALA A 598 -32.46 -10.82 -9.10
C ALA A 598 -33.48 -10.31 -8.06
N ASP A 599 -34.52 -11.10 -7.76
CA ASP A 599 -35.54 -10.74 -6.78
C ASP A 599 -34.97 -10.74 -5.35
N VAL A 600 -34.17 -11.74 -4.98
CA VAL A 600 -33.48 -11.76 -3.68
C VAL A 600 -32.53 -10.57 -3.53
N LEU A 601 -31.82 -10.16 -4.59
CA LEU A 601 -30.94 -8.98 -4.54
C LEU A 601 -31.68 -7.64 -4.41
N LYS A 602 -33.00 -7.58 -4.63
CA LYS A 602 -33.80 -6.38 -4.32
C LYS A 602 -34.08 -6.24 -2.83
N GLU A 603 -34.11 -7.34 -2.09
CA GLU A 603 -34.50 -7.39 -0.69
C GLU A 603 -33.32 -7.62 0.27
N GLN A 604 -32.29 -8.32 -0.20
CA GLN A 604 -31.13 -8.73 0.59
C GLN A 604 -29.86 -8.09 0.04
N ASP A 605 -28.90 -7.80 0.92
CA ASP A 605 -27.57 -7.42 0.48
C ASP A 605 -26.84 -8.62 -0.16
N SER A 606 -26.02 -8.30 -1.17
CA SER A 606 -25.21 -9.29 -1.90
C SER A 606 -24.25 -10.07 -1.00
N ASP A 607 -23.82 -9.51 0.14
CA ASP A 607 -22.98 -10.18 1.12
C ASP A 607 -23.72 -11.33 1.83
N THR A 608 -24.98 -11.10 2.20
CA THR A 608 -25.85 -12.06 2.88
C THR A 608 -26.18 -13.21 1.93
N LEU A 609 -26.52 -12.91 0.68
CA LEU A 609 -26.73 -13.93 -0.34
C LEU A 609 -25.45 -14.75 -0.59
N THR A 610 -24.30 -14.10 -0.74
CA THR A 610 -23.02 -14.80 -0.97
C THR A 610 -22.66 -15.69 0.22
N ARG A 611 -22.87 -15.23 1.46
CA ARG A 611 -22.62 -16.06 2.64
C ARG A 611 -23.55 -17.26 2.71
N SER A 612 -24.82 -17.08 2.35
CA SER A 612 -25.76 -18.21 2.28
C SER A 612 -25.31 -19.23 1.24
N LEU A 613 -24.91 -18.79 0.04
CA LEU A 613 -24.32 -19.68 -0.97
C LEU A 613 -23.06 -20.38 -0.44
N GLY A 614 -22.17 -19.65 0.23
CA GLY A 614 -20.95 -20.22 0.82
C GLY A 614 -21.23 -21.31 1.85
N ARG A 615 -22.31 -21.22 2.62
CA ARG A 615 -22.74 -22.27 3.54
C ARG A 615 -23.27 -23.50 2.80
N GLU A 616 -24.11 -23.30 1.79
CA GLU A 616 -24.62 -24.40 0.96
C GLU A 616 -23.50 -25.14 0.21
N LEU A 617 -22.41 -24.43 -0.12
CA LEU A 617 -21.21 -25.00 -0.73
C LEU A 617 -20.23 -25.64 0.28
N GLY A 618 -20.45 -25.52 1.59
CA GLY A 618 -19.49 -25.98 2.61
C GLY A 618 -18.18 -25.18 2.66
N MET A 619 -18.20 -23.95 2.14
CA MET A 619 -17.05 -23.07 2.03
C MET A 619 -16.87 -22.16 3.25
N LEU A 620 -17.96 -21.84 3.96
CA LEU A 620 -18.00 -20.99 5.16
C LEU A 620 -18.49 -21.73 6.41
#